data_AF-A0A6T2CDY2-F1
#
_entry.id   AF-A0A6T2CDY2-F1
#
_cell.length_a   1.000
_cell.length_b   1.000
_cell.length_c   1.000
_cell.angle_alpha   90.00
_cell.angle_beta   90.00
_cell.angle_gamma   90.00
#
_symmetry.space_group_name_H-M   'P 1'
#
loop_
_entity.id
_entity.type
_entity.pdbx_description
1 polymer ?
#
loop_
_entity_poly.entity_id
_entity_poly.type
_entity_poly.pdbx_seq_one_letter_code
_entity_poly.pdbx_strand_id
1 'polypeptide(L)'
;MEEVSGPSSSIVWCILCCITVSMLPFIICDLYFAYNDTSECLTRDIQKYSIAFNLKTWLLVDGYTSLSLLSCCFLSASLVMCSTTAGLGCFVCTACFASLFGTFRLSWMIVGAIMFWGELNALKDAKNQNLCSSALSGYMWALLIISFISAFFSMCSGRAAKRDQSD
;
A
#
# COMPACT_ATOMS: atom_id res chain seq x y z
N MET A 1 25.21 23.68 -17.88
CA MET A 1 24.18 22.65 -17.69
C MET A 1 24.61 21.46 -18.52
N GLU A 2 25.40 20.57 -17.94
CA GLU A 2 25.73 19.29 -18.60
C GLU A 2 24.57 18.33 -18.34
N GLU A 3 23.96 17.84 -19.42
CA GLU A 3 22.98 16.75 -19.35
C GLU A 3 23.69 15.48 -18.88
N VAL A 4 23.39 15.06 -17.65
CA VAL A 4 23.75 13.73 -17.16
C VAL A 4 22.75 12.72 -17.75
N SER A 5 22.78 12.53 -19.08
CA SER A 5 22.10 11.41 -19.74
C SER A 5 23.00 10.17 -19.69
N GLY A 6 23.32 9.72 -18.48
CA GLY A 6 24.01 8.45 -18.26
C GLY A 6 23.04 7.26 -18.33
N PRO A 7 23.51 6.04 -18.66
CA PRO A 7 22.70 4.81 -18.64
C PRO A 7 22.04 4.53 -17.27
N SER A 8 22.51 5.17 -16.19
CA SER A 8 21.90 5.15 -14.86
C SER A 8 20.51 5.80 -14.79
N SER A 9 20.25 6.82 -15.62
CA SER A 9 18.96 7.54 -15.61
C SER A 9 17.82 6.65 -16.11
N SER A 10 18.03 5.95 -17.23
CA SER A 10 17.03 5.04 -17.81
C SER A 10 16.65 3.91 -16.87
N ILE A 11 17.61 3.36 -16.12
CA ILE A 11 17.36 2.28 -15.16
C ILE A 11 16.45 2.75 -14.01
N VAL A 12 16.69 3.95 -13.46
CA VAL A 12 15.86 4.51 -12.39
C VAL A 12 14.42 4.70 -12.85
N TRP A 13 14.21 5.22 -14.06
CA TRP A 13 12.86 5.38 -14.64
C TRP A 13 12.19 4.03 -14.93
N CYS A 14 12.92 3.04 -15.44
CA CYS A 14 12.39 1.70 -15.64
C CYS A 14 11.90 1.08 -14.31
N ILE A 15 12.72 1.18 -13.25
CA ILE A 15 12.34 0.69 -11.91
C ILE A 15 11.10 1.42 -11.40
N LEU A 16 11.07 2.76 -11.52
CA LEU A 16 9.92 3.56 -11.08
C LEU A 16 8.64 3.24 -11.86
N CYS A 17 8.74 3.01 -13.17
CA CYS A 17 7.63 2.57 -14.02
C CYS A 17 7.12 1.19 -13.59
N CYS A 18 8.01 0.22 -13.34
CA CYS A 18 7.63 -1.09 -12.83
C CYS A 18 6.88 -0.99 -11.48
N ILE A 19 7.41 -0.19 -10.55
CA ILE A 19 6.75 0.07 -9.26
C ILE A 19 5.37 0.69 -9.48
N THR A 20 5.29 1.73 -10.30
CA THR A 20 4.03 2.44 -10.59
C THR A 20 2.99 1.50 -11.19
N VAL A 21 3.34 0.73 -12.23
CA VAL A 21 2.43 -0.22 -12.87
C VAL A 21 1.93 -1.28 -11.89
N SER A 22 2.75 -1.70 -10.93
CA SER A 22 2.33 -2.66 -9.91
C SER A 22 1.44 -2.06 -8.81
N MET A 23 1.66 -0.81 -8.41
CA MET A 23 0.94 -0.18 -7.29
C MET A 23 -0.34 0.56 -7.71
N LEU A 24 -0.34 1.15 -8.90
CA LEU A 24 -1.44 1.99 -9.39
C LEU A 24 -2.80 1.27 -9.43
N PRO A 25 -2.90 -0.01 -9.85
CA PRO A 25 -4.18 -0.73 -9.84
C PRO A 25 -4.79 -0.82 -8.44
N PHE A 26 -3.99 -1.06 -7.41
CA PHE A 26 -4.47 -1.12 -6.03
C PHE A 26 -4.91 0.26 -5.52
N ILE A 27 -4.10 1.30 -5.76
CA ILE A 27 -4.46 2.69 -5.40
C ILE A 27 -5.78 3.10 -6.04
N ILE A 28 -5.95 2.80 -7.34
CA ILE A 28 -7.18 3.11 -8.07
C ILE A 28 -8.35 2.31 -7.49
N CYS A 29 -8.20 1.02 -7.24
CA CYS A 29 -9.26 0.20 -6.67
C CYS A 29 -9.66 0.67 -5.26
N ASP A 30 -8.70 0.99 -4.39
CA ASP A 30 -8.97 1.50 -3.04
C ASP A 30 -9.81 2.77 -3.08
N LEU A 31 -9.38 3.75 -3.88
CA LEU A 31 -10.09 5.01 -4.02
C LEU A 31 -11.43 4.83 -4.74
N TYR A 32 -11.49 3.97 -5.77
CA TYR A 32 -12.71 3.69 -6.52
C TYR A 32 -13.79 3.09 -5.61
N PHE A 33 -13.45 2.04 -4.85
CA PHE A 33 -14.40 1.41 -3.93
C PHE A 33 -14.75 2.35 -2.78
N ALA A 34 -13.80 3.12 -2.25
CA ALA A 34 -14.09 4.08 -1.19
C ALA A 34 -15.07 5.20 -1.61
N TYR A 35 -14.99 5.68 -2.86
CA TYR A 35 -15.82 6.79 -3.34
C TYR A 35 -17.12 6.35 -4.02
N ASN A 36 -17.08 5.27 -4.80
CA ASN A 36 -18.21 4.89 -5.66
C ASN A 36 -19.06 3.75 -5.11
N ASP A 37 -18.54 2.91 -4.24
CA ASP A 37 -19.32 1.84 -3.64
C ASP A 37 -20.09 2.37 -2.41
N THR A 38 -21.41 2.36 -2.52
CA THR A 38 -22.34 2.84 -1.51
C THR A 38 -22.90 1.69 -0.66
N SER A 39 -22.34 0.49 -0.76
CA SER A 39 -22.78 -0.67 0.03
C SER A 39 -22.66 -0.42 1.53
N GLU A 40 -23.61 -0.98 2.29
CA GLU A 40 -23.63 -0.86 3.75
C GLU A 40 -22.38 -1.47 4.41
N CYS A 41 -21.71 -2.41 3.74
CA CYS A 41 -20.43 -2.96 4.18
C CYS A 41 -19.35 -1.89 4.41
N LEU A 42 -19.33 -0.83 3.61
CA LEU A 42 -18.30 0.21 3.68
C LEU A 42 -18.56 1.25 4.77
N THR A 43 -19.83 1.54 5.03
CA THR A 43 -20.26 2.64 5.91
C THR A 43 -20.60 2.17 7.32
N ARG A 44 -20.86 0.88 7.51
CA ARG A 44 -21.22 0.30 8.81
C ARG A 44 -20.07 0.39 9.80
N ASP A 45 -20.40 0.86 11.00
CA ASP A 45 -19.47 0.93 12.12
C ASP A 45 -19.23 -0.44 12.75
N ILE A 46 -17.97 -0.72 13.08
CA ILE A 46 -17.54 -1.98 13.69
C ILE A 46 -17.50 -1.79 15.21
N GLN A 47 -18.64 -2.02 15.86
CA GLN A 47 -18.79 -1.78 17.30
C GLN A 47 -18.04 -2.79 18.18
N LYS A 48 -17.83 -4.01 17.71
CA LYS A 48 -17.28 -5.11 18.51
C LYS A 48 -15.86 -4.85 19.02
N TYR A 49 -15.06 -4.10 18.26
CA TYR A 49 -13.66 -3.80 18.60
C TYR A 49 -13.42 -2.34 18.99
N SER A 50 -14.49 -1.54 19.18
CA SER A 50 -14.40 -0.10 19.46
C SER A 50 -13.54 0.66 18.43
N ILE A 51 -13.52 0.18 17.17
CA ILE A 51 -12.81 0.86 16.09
C ILE A 51 -13.69 2.04 15.66
N ALA A 52 -13.19 3.26 15.87
CA ALA A 52 -13.94 4.50 15.64
C ALA A 52 -14.08 4.88 14.15
N PHE A 53 -13.76 3.97 13.23
CA PHE A 53 -13.81 4.21 11.79
C PHE A 53 -14.28 2.97 11.03
N ASN A 54 -14.86 3.20 9.87
CA ASN A 54 -15.42 2.17 9.00
C ASN A 54 -14.46 1.75 7.88
N LEU A 55 -14.83 0.70 7.13
CA LEU A 55 -13.99 0.15 6.07
C LEU A 55 -13.73 1.16 4.94
N LYS A 56 -14.69 2.06 4.67
CA LYS A 56 -14.49 3.18 3.74
C LYS A 56 -13.30 4.06 4.15
N THR A 57 -13.25 4.45 5.41
CA THR A 57 -12.15 5.26 5.94
C THR A 57 -10.83 4.49 5.84
N TRP A 58 -10.88 3.18 6.09
CA TRP A 58 -9.72 2.32 5.95
C TRP A 58 -9.14 2.32 4.53
N LEU A 59 -9.98 2.15 3.50
CA LEU A 59 -9.60 2.20 2.09
C LEU A 59 -9.09 3.58 1.66
N LEU A 60 -9.73 4.66 2.11
CA LEU A 60 -9.27 6.02 1.81
C LEU A 60 -7.85 6.25 2.32
N VAL A 61 -7.58 5.88 3.57
CA VAL A 61 -6.25 6.04 4.14
C VAL A 61 -5.25 5.16 3.40
N ASP A 62 -5.57 3.90 3.07
CA ASP A 62 -4.64 3.03 2.35
C ASP A 62 -4.30 3.57 0.94
N GLY A 63 -5.33 3.99 0.19
CA GLY A 63 -5.18 4.57 -1.15
C GLY A 63 -4.39 5.87 -1.14
N TYR A 64 -4.73 6.83 -0.26
CA TYR A 64 -4.03 8.12 -0.19
C TYR A 64 -2.61 8.02 0.37
N THR A 65 -2.37 7.12 1.33
CA THR A 65 -1.01 6.93 1.84
C THR A 65 -0.11 6.25 0.82
N SER A 66 -0.63 5.25 0.09
CA SER A 66 0.08 4.63 -1.03
C SER A 66 0.37 5.62 -2.16
N LEU A 67 -0.60 6.49 -2.50
CA LEU A 67 -0.42 7.55 -3.48
C LEU A 67 0.65 8.56 -3.04
N SER A 68 0.62 8.96 -1.76
CA SER A 68 1.61 9.90 -1.20
C SER A 68 3.02 9.35 -1.25
N LEU A 69 3.20 8.06 -0.93
CA LEU A 69 4.50 7.39 -1.05
C LEU A 69 4.99 7.35 -2.50
N LEU A 70 4.10 7.01 -3.44
CA LEU A 70 4.42 6.99 -4.86
C LEU A 70 4.85 8.38 -5.34
N SER A 71 4.13 9.44 -4.97
CA SER A 71 4.50 10.82 -5.27
C SER A 71 5.87 11.20 -4.70
N CYS A 72 6.21 10.78 -3.46
CA CYS A 72 7.53 10.99 -2.88
C CYS A 72 8.64 10.29 -3.68
N CYS A 73 8.40 9.06 -4.16
CA CYS A 73 9.34 8.35 -5.03
C CYS A 73 9.58 9.12 -6.34
N PHE A 74 8.53 9.60 -7.00
CA PHE A 74 8.66 10.42 -8.21
C PHE A 74 9.44 11.72 -7.96
N LEU A 75 9.16 12.42 -6.87
CA LEU A 75 9.90 13.63 -6.49
C LEU A 75 11.38 13.35 -6.21
N SER A 76 11.70 12.26 -5.52
CA SER A 76 13.09 11.88 -5.29
C SER A 76 13.81 11.51 -6.58
N ALA A 77 13.15 10.79 -7.49
CA ALA A 77 13.72 10.39 -8.78
C ALA A 77 13.96 11.60 -9.70
N SER A 78 13.03 12.56 -9.73
CA SER A 78 13.22 13.79 -10.52
C SER A 78 14.35 14.67 -9.97
N LEU A 79 14.47 14.79 -8.65
CA LEU A 79 15.56 15.55 -8.01
C LEU A 79 16.95 14.95 -8.30
N VAL A 80 17.07 13.62 -8.38
CA VAL A 80 18.32 12.94 -8.79
C VAL A 80 18.77 13.38 -10.19
N MET A 81 17.84 13.67 -11.09
CA MET A 81 18.15 14.15 -12.45
C MET A 81 18.65 15.60 -12.45
N CYS A 82 18.16 16.43 -11.52
CA CYS A 82 18.55 17.84 -11.43
C CYS A 82 19.86 18.05 -10.66
N SER A 83 20.07 17.28 -9.59
CA SER A 83 21.26 17.36 -8.75
C SER A 83 21.49 16.02 -8.07
N THR A 84 22.59 15.35 -8.40
CA THR A 84 22.90 14.03 -7.84
C THR A 84 23.05 14.08 -6.32
N THR A 85 23.69 15.11 -5.75
CA THR A 85 23.87 15.25 -4.30
C THR A 85 22.56 15.51 -3.56
N ALA A 86 21.74 16.44 -4.03
CA ALA A 86 20.44 16.71 -3.42
C ALA A 86 19.48 15.52 -3.61
N GLY A 87 19.51 14.89 -4.78
CA GLY A 87 18.72 13.71 -5.09
C GLY A 87 19.09 12.49 -4.25
N LEU A 88 20.38 12.23 -4.01
CA LEU A 88 20.81 11.13 -3.15
C LEU A 88 20.36 11.36 -1.69
N GLY A 89 20.48 12.60 -1.19
CA GLY A 89 19.97 12.96 0.13
C GLY A 89 18.46 12.76 0.26
N CYS A 90 17.70 13.21 -0.75
CA CYS A 90 16.25 13.00 -0.82
C CYS A 90 15.89 11.50 -0.91
N PHE A 91 16.63 10.72 -1.71
CA PHE A 91 16.43 9.29 -1.83
C PHE A 91 16.65 8.56 -0.49
N VAL A 92 17.70 8.90 0.26
CA VAL A 92 17.93 8.35 1.60
C VAL A 92 16.78 8.72 2.54
N CYS A 93 16.32 9.97 2.52
CA CYS A 93 15.16 10.40 3.31
C CYS A 93 13.89 9.61 2.95
N THR A 94 13.61 9.45 1.65
CA THR A 94 12.49 8.65 1.14
C THR A 94 12.61 7.19 1.55
N ALA A 95 13.81 6.60 1.54
CA ALA A 95 14.04 5.24 2.00
C ALA A 95 13.77 5.07 3.51
N CYS A 96 14.23 6.02 4.34
CA CYS A 96 13.92 6.05 5.77
C CYS A 96 12.41 6.19 6.02
N PHE A 97 11.76 7.11 5.30
CA PHE A 97 10.32 7.29 5.37
C PHE A 97 9.55 6.03 4.94
N ALA A 98 9.96 5.39 3.84
CA ALA A 98 9.38 4.14 3.36
C ALA A 98 9.54 3.00 4.38
N SER A 99 10.64 2.95 5.12
CA SER A 99 10.84 1.96 6.19
C SER A 99 9.86 2.16 7.35
N LEU A 100 9.71 3.39 7.84
CA LEU A 100 8.70 3.73 8.85
C LEU A 100 7.30 3.42 8.35
N PHE A 101 7.01 3.80 7.11
CA PHE A 101 5.75 3.54 6.45
C PHE A 101 5.44 2.04 6.33
N GLY A 102 6.46 1.19 6.14
CA GLY A 102 6.30 -0.27 6.14
C GLY A 102 5.70 -0.82 7.44
N THR A 103 6.10 -0.28 8.60
CA THR A 103 5.54 -0.69 9.90
C THR A 103 4.10 -0.23 10.07
N PHE A 104 3.79 0.99 9.62
CA PHE A 104 2.43 1.51 9.58
C PHE A 104 1.56 0.64 8.66
N ARG A 105 2.01 0.35 7.44
CA ARG A 105 1.28 -0.45 6.45
C ARG A 105 0.99 -1.86 6.95
N LEU A 106 1.95 -2.49 7.64
CA LEU A 106 1.72 -3.80 8.25
C LEU A 106 0.64 -3.76 9.33
N SER A 107 0.70 -2.76 10.21
CA SER A 107 -0.33 -2.56 11.24
C SER A 107 -1.69 -2.26 10.62
N TRP A 108 -1.71 -1.41 9.59
CA TRP A 108 -2.92 -1.03 8.85
C TRP A 108 -3.55 -2.23 8.15
N MET A 109 -2.74 -3.09 7.55
CA MET A 109 -3.18 -4.35 6.94
C MET A 109 -3.82 -5.29 7.98
N ILE A 110 -3.23 -5.44 9.17
CA ILE A 110 -3.81 -6.26 10.24
C ILE A 110 -5.18 -5.72 10.66
N VAL A 111 -5.31 -4.39 10.82
CA VAL A 111 -6.59 -3.76 11.13
C VAL A 111 -7.61 -4.04 10.02
N GLY A 112 -7.23 -3.86 8.75
CA GLY A 112 -8.10 -4.16 7.61
C GLY A 112 -8.54 -5.63 7.56
N ALA A 113 -7.64 -6.56 7.87
CA ALA A 113 -7.96 -7.98 7.96
C ALA A 113 -8.95 -8.30 9.07
N ILE A 114 -8.78 -7.69 10.26
CA ILE A 114 -9.73 -7.87 11.38
C ILE A 114 -11.10 -7.28 11.02
N MET A 115 -11.14 -6.08 10.42
CA MET A 115 -12.38 -5.43 10.01
C MET A 115 -13.12 -6.27 8.96
N PHE A 116 -12.40 -6.73 7.93
CA PHE A 116 -12.99 -7.45 6.82
C PHE A 116 -13.28 -8.92 7.14
N TRP A 117 -12.27 -9.73 7.48
CA TRP A 117 -12.48 -11.16 7.75
C TRP A 117 -13.15 -11.44 9.09
N GLY A 118 -12.86 -10.63 10.11
CA GLY A 118 -13.40 -10.83 11.46
C GLY A 118 -14.88 -10.45 11.58
N GLU A 119 -15.33 -9.43 10.84
CA GLU A 119 -16.67 -8.87 11.00
C GLU A 119 -17.43 -8.84 9.67
N LEU A 120 -17.00 -8.00 8.72
CA LEU A 120 -17.83 -7.65 7.56
C LEU A 120 -18.11 -8.82 6.61
N ASN A 121 -17.14 -9.72 6.42
CA ASN A 121 -17.28 -10.90 5.57
C ASN A 121 -18.11 -12.01 6.22
N ALA A 122 -18.16 -12.07 7.56
CA ALA A 122 -18.96 -13.05 8.29
C ALA A 122 -20.43 -12.61 8.43
N LEU A 123 -20.69 -11.31 8.34
CA LEU A 123 -22.03 -10.75 8.48
C LEU A 123 -22.84 -10.94 7.19
N LYS A 124 -24.07 -11.41 7.38
CA LYS A 124 -25.09 -11.51 6.33
C LYS A 124 -26.15 -10.45 6.52
N ASP A 125 -26.64 -9.92 5.40
CA ASP A 125 -27.77 -8.99 5.35
C ASP A 125 -29.10 -9.71 5.63
N ALA A 126 -30.19 -8.96 5.81
CA ALA A 126 -31.55 -9.46 6.04
C ALA A 126 -32.03 -10.46 4.97
N LYS A 127 -31.43 -10.45 3.78
CA LYS A 127 -31.68 -11.40 2.68
C LYS A 127 -30.74 -12.62 2.67
N ASN A 128 -29.98 -12.86 3.75
CA ASN A 128 -28.95 -13.90 3.85
C ASN A 128 -27.83 -13.82 2.80
N GLN A 129 -27.66 -12.65 2.17
CA GLN A 129 -26.56 -12.36 1.27
C GLN A 129 -25.39 -11.72 2.04
N ASN A 130 -24.17 -11.83 1.52
CA ASN A 130 -23.03 -11.12 2.10
C ASN A 130 -23.28 -9.61 2.02
N LEU A 131 -22.98 -8.88 3.10
CA LEU A 131 -23.18 -7.43 3.14
C LEU A 131 -22.30 -6.67 2.15
N CYS A 132 -21.13 -7.22 1.84
CA CYS A 132 -20.22 -6.63 0.86
C CYS A 132 -20.59 -7.13 -0.55
N SER A 133 -20.58 -6.22 -1.52
CA SER A 133 -20.69 -6.58 -2.94
C SER A 133 -19.65 -7.64 -3.30
N SER A 134 -20.01 -8.56 -4.20
CA SER A 134 -19.11 -9.64 -4.65
C SER A 134 -17.77 -9.08 -5.17
N ALA A 135 -17.80 -7.94 -5.87
CA ALA A 135 -16.61 -7.27 -6.38
C ALA A 135 -15.72 -6.73 -5.26
N LEU A 136 -16.30 -6.01 -4.29
CA LEU A 136 -15.58 -5.49 -3.13
C LEU A 136 -14.99 -6.60 -2.27
N SER A 137 -15.76 -7.66 -2.02
CA SER A 137 -15.31 -8.81 -1.24
C SER A 137 -14.13 -9.50 -1.92
N GLY A 138 -14.23 -9.79 -3.23
CA GLY A 138 -13.14 -10.37 -4.00
C GLY A 138 -11.87 -9.50 -4.02
N TYR A 139 -12.05 -8.18 -4.16
CA TYR A 139 -10.95 -7.22 -4.09
C TYR A 139 -10.25 -7.24 -2.73
N MET A 140 -11.00 -7.11 -1.63
CA MET A 140 -10.46 -7.13 -0.27
C MET A 140 -9.72 -8.43 0.05
N TRP A 141 -10.25 -9.57 -0.39
CA TRP A 141 -9.58 -10.86 -0.29
C TRP A 141 -8.22 -10.85 -0.99
N ALA A 142 -8.18 -10.41 -2.26
CA ALA A 142 -6.94 -10.36 -3.03
C ALA A 142 -5.93 -9.38 -2.42
N LEU A 143 -6.36 -8.17 -2.06
CA LEU A 143 -5.52 -7.13 -1.47
C LEU A 143 -4.85 -7.61 -0.17
N LEU A 144 -5.62 -8.21 0.74
CA LEU A 144 -5.11 -8.67 2.04
C LEU A 144 -4.15 -9.86 1.89
N ILE A 145 -4.47 -10.84 1.04
CA ILE A 145 -3.59 -11.99 0.79
C ILE A 145 -2.27 -11.53 0.18
N ILE A 146 -2.32 -10.72 -0.89
CA ILE A 146 -1.12 -10.23 -1.58
C ILE A 146 -0.27 -9.39 -0.62
N SER A 147 -0.90 -8.52 0.17
CA SER A 147 -0.20 -7.69 1.17
C SER A 147 0.47 -8.55 2.24
N PHE A 148 -0.20 -9.60 2.72
CA PHE A 148 0.34 -10.50 3.74
C PHE A 148 1.55 -11.28 3.22
N ILE A 149 1.44 -11.84 2.02
CA ILE A 149 2.54 -12.56 1.35
C ILE A 149 3.73 -11.61 1.14
N SER A 150 3.48 -10.39 0.67
CA SER A 150 4.54 -9.39 0.42
C SER A 150 5.25 -8.98 1.71
N ALA A 151 4.51 -8.79 2.80
CA ALA A 151 5.07 -8.51 4.12
C ALA A 151 5.94 -9.68 4.62
N PHE A 152 5.48 -10.92 4.45
CA PHE A 152 6.21 -12.11 4.86
C PHE A 152 7.54 -12.26 4.11
N PHE A 153 7.53 -12.12 2.78
CA PHE A 153 8.77 -12.16 1.98
C PHE A 153 9.76 -11.07 2.40
N SER A 154 9.27 -9.85 2.66
CA SER A 154 10.12 -8.74 3.09
C SER A 154 10.82 -9.03 4.42
N MET A 155 10.14 -9.68 5.37
CA MET A 155 10.75 -10.10 6.64
C MET A 155 11.77 -11.23 6.48
N CYS A 156 11.49 -12.20 5.61
CA CYS A 156 12.37 -13.35 5.37
C CYS A 156 13.67 -12.94 4.67
N SER A 157 13.61 -12.06 3.67
CA SER A 157 14.78 -11.56 2.94
C SER A 157 15.76 -10.79 3.85
N GLY A 158 15.25 -10.03 4.82
CA GLY A 158 16.09 -9.34 5.80
C GLY A 158 16.86 -10.26 6.75
N ARG A 159 16.38 -11.49 6.97
CA ARG A 159 17.07 -12.51 7.80
C ARG A 159 18.15 -13.26 7.02
N ALA A 160 17.93 -13.51 5.73
CA ALA A 160 18.91 -14.18 4.88
C ALA A 160 20.18 -13.33 4.72
N ALA A 161 20.02 -12.02 4.48
CA ALA A 161 21.15 -11.08 4.35
C ALA A 161 22.01 -10.94 5.61
N LYS A 162 21.44 -11.17 6.81
CA LYS A 162 22.22 -11.17 8.07
C LYS A 162 23.03 -12.44 8.28
N ARG A 163 22.65 -13.56 7.67
CA ARG A 163 23.35 -14.84 7.83
C ARG A 163 24.65 -14.88 7.02
N ASP A 164 24.66 -14.34 5.79
CA ASP A 164 25.86 -14.30 4.94
C ASP A 164 26.97 -13.33 5.42
N GLN A 165 26.68 -12.41 6.36
CA GLN A 165 27.70 -11.53 6.96
C GLN A 165 28.34 -12.11 8.23
N SER A 166 27.88 -13.28 8.69
CA SER A 166 28.34 -13.93 9.92
C SER A 166 29.21 -15.17 9.67
N ASP A 167 29.47 -15.51 8.40
CA ASP A 167 30.38 -16.56 7.95
C ASP A 167 31.60 -15.93 7.25
#